data_AF-A0A935JDD1-F1
#
_entry.id   AF-A0A935JDD1-F1
#
_cell.length_a   1.000
_cell.length_b   1.000
_cell.length_c   1.000
_cell.angle_alpha   90.00
_cell.angle_beta   90.00
_cell.angle_gamma   90.00
#
_symmetry.space_group_name_H-M   'P 1'
#
loop_
_entity.id
_entity.type
_entity.pdbx_description
1 polymer ?
#
loop_
_entity_poly.entity_id
_entity_poly.type
_entity_poly.pdbx_seq_one_letter_code
_entity_poly.pdbx_strand_id
1 'polypeptide(L)'
;MIVQILQIIAAIATILTGLVSLFKPESVTGFTGLRPEGGRGITEIRAVLGGFFIALGAAPLFLNSPVAYAMLGIAYLGIALVRGISMFVDKSVTQSNVISLVVEIIFGVILVIPV
;
A
#
# COMPACT_ATOMS: atom_id res chain seq x y z
N MET A 1 -23.17 -4.68 -0.39
CA MET A 1 -22.64 -6.04 -0.08
C MET A 1 -21.37 -6.36 -0.87
N ILE A 2 -21.37 -6.42 -2.21
CA ILE A 2 -20.16 -6.75 -3.00
C ILE A 2 -19.01 -5.74 -2.77
N VAL A 3 -19.30 -4.44 -2.81
CA VAL A 3 -18.28 -3.39 -2.60
C VAL A 3 -17.60 -3.53 -1.24
N GLN A 4 -18.37 -3.74 -0.18
CA GLN A 4 -17.83 -3.94 1.16
C GLN A 4 -16.89 -5.15 1.24
N ILE A 5 -17.22 -6.25 0.57
CA ILE A 5 -16.33 -7.42 0.50
C ILE A 5 -15.01 -7.04 -0.18
N LEU A 6 -15.06 -6.28 -1.28
CA LEU A 6 -13.85 -5.82 -1.98
C LEU A 6 -13.02 -4.87 -1.12
N GLN A 7 -13.66 -4.01 -0.32
CA GLN A 7 -12.97 -3.13 0.63
C GLN A 7 -12.24 -3.91 1.73
N ILE A 8 -12.89 -4.95 2.27
CA ILE A 8 -12.26 -5.85 3.24
C ILE A 8 -11.08 -6.58 2.61
N ILE A 9 -11.22 -7.08 1.38
CA ILE A 9 -10.12 -7.74 0.65
C ILE A 9 -8.95 -6.78 0.44
N ALA A 10 -9.20 -5.52 0.04
CA ALA A 10 -8.16 -4.51 -0.14
C ALA A 10 -7.43 -4.24 1.19
N ALA A 11 -8.16 -4.05 2.29
CA ALA A 11 -7.60 -3.85 3.61
C ALA A 11 -6.73 -5.04 4.07
N ILE A 12 -7.22 -6.27 3.89
CA ILE A 12 -6.45 -7.49 4.19
C ILE A 12 -5.19 -7.57 3.32
N ALA A 13 -5.27 -7.25 2.03
CA ALA A 13 -4.11 -7.26 1.14
C ALA A 13 -3.06 -6.21 1.55
N THR A 14 -3.48 -5.04 2.04
CA THR A 14 -2.58 -4.03 2.63
C THR A 14 -1.87 -4.59 3.87
N ILE A 15 -2.60 -5.28 4.76
CA ILE A 15 -2.01 -5.93 5.93
C ILE A 15 -0.98 -6.98 5.52
N LEU A 16 -1.33 -7.86 4.56
CA LEU A 16 -0.44 -8.92 4.09
C LEU A 16 0.86 -8.34 3.49
N THR A 17 0.77 -7.26 2.73
CA THR A 17 1.94 -6.53 2.21
C THR A 17 2.82 -6.02 3.35
N GLY A 18 2.20 -5.48 4.40
CA GLY A 18 2.90 -5.06 5.60
C GLY A 18 3.55 -6.21 6.38
N LEU A 19 2.88 -7.35 6.53
CA LEU A 19 3.43 -8.53 7.19
C LEU A 19 4.65 -9.07 6.44
N VAL A 20 4.62 -9.10 5.11
CA VAL A 20 5.80 -9.50 4.31
C VAL A 20 6.96 -8.55 4.57
N SER A 21 6.73 -7.23 4.56
CA SER A 21 7.78 -6.23 4.81
C SER A 21 8.32 -6.28 6.24
N LEU A 22 7.47 -6.63 7.22
CA LEU A 22 7.85 -6.75 8.62
C LEU A 22 8.74 -7.98 8.87
N PHE A 23 8.32 -9.16 8.41
CA PHE A 23 8.98 -10.42 8.71
C PHE A 23 10.07 -10.80 7.70
N LYS A 24 9.96 -10.32 6.44
CA LYS A 24 10.91 -10.58 5.35
C LYS A 24 11.29 -9.26 4.64
N PRO A 25 11.94 -8.30 5.34
CA PRO A 25 12.21 -6.97 4.80
C PRO A 25 13.10 -6.98 3.53
N GLU A 26 13.98 -7.96 3.38
CA GLU A 26 14.85 -8.04 2.20
C GLU A 26 14.09 -8.47 0.93
N SER A 27 12.97 -9.19 1.05
CA SER A 27 12.24 -9.68 -0.13
C SER A 27 11.51 -8.57 -0.89
N VAL A 28 11.28 -7.40 -0.27
CA VAL A 28 10.62 -6.27 -0.93
C VAL A 28 11.59 -5.38 -1.72
N THR A 29 12.91 -5.54 -1.52
CA THR A 29 13.95 -4.74 -2.19
C THR A 29 13.93 -4.91 -3.71
N GLY A 30 13.75 -6.14 -4.20
CA GLY A 30 13.69 -6.43 -5.64
C GLY A 30 12.47 -5.83 -6.35
N PHE A 31 11.35 -5.67 -5.62
CA PHE A 31 10.13 -5.09 -6.18
C PHE A 31 10.13 -3.56 -6.09
N THR A 32 10.56 -3.01 -4.94
CA THR A 32 10.54 -1.57 -4.66
C THR A 32 11.76 -0.82 -5.22
N GLY A 33 12.87 -1.51 -5.48
CA GLY A 33 14.15 -0.89 -5.82
C GLY A 33 14.91 -0.33 -4.62
N LEU A 34 14.34 -0.39 -3.40
CA LEU A 34 15.01 0.08 -2.19
C LEU A 34 16.19 -0.82 -1.83
N ARG A 35 17.31 -0.22 -1.44
CA ARG A 35 18.50 -0.91 -0.92
C ARG A 35 18.77 -0.48 0.51
N PRO A 36 18.41 -1.28 1.52
CA PRO A 36 18.58 -0.89 2.92
C PRO A 36 20.07 -0.86 3.30
N GLU A 37 20.51 0.21 3.95
CA GLU A 37 21.86 0.32 4.51
C GLU A 37 21.87 -0.16 5.96
N GLY A 38 22.47 -1.33 6.19
CA GLY A 38 22.64 -1.94 7.50
C GLY A 38 21.31 -2.15 8.27
N GLY A 39 21.42 -2.29 9.60
CA GLY A 39 20.26 -2.50 10.46
C GLY A 39 19.28 -1.32 10.45
N ARG A 40 19.76 -0.08 10.23
CA ARG A 40 18.91 1.12 10.20
C ARG A 40 17.94 1.10 9.01
N GLY A 41 18.43 0.75 7.81
CA GLY A 41 17.58 0.64 6.61
C GLY A 41 16.57 -0.50 6.71
N ILE A 42 16.95 -1.63 7.32
CA ILE A 42 16.02 -2.72 7.61
C ILE A 42 14.90 -2.27 8.55
N THR A 43 15.22 -1.47 9.58
CA THR A 43 14.20 -0.91 10.48
C THR A 43 13.23 0.00 9.73
N GLU A 44 13.69 0.81 8.78
CA GLU A 44 12.78 1.65 7.96
C GLU A 44 11.80 0.82 7.15
N ILE A 45 12.27 -0.27 6.51
CA ILE A 45 11.39 -1.19 5.79
C ILE A 45 10.35 -1.80 6.75
N ARG A 46 10.78 -2.27 7.92
CA ARG A 46 9.87 -2.87 8.92
C ARG A 46 8.87 -1.87 9.48
N ALA A 47 9.27 -0.62 9.69
CA ALA A 47 8.41 0.40 10.27
C ALA A 47 7.42 0.96 9.24
N VAL A 48 7.92 1.43 8.11
CA VAL A 48 7.12 2.17 7.11
C VAL A 48 6.42 1.22 6.14
N LEU A 49 7.14 0.26 5.55
CA LEU A 49 6.50 -0.72 4.65
C LEU A 49 5.81 -1.85 5.41
N GLY A 50 6.22 -2.09 6.66
CA GLY A 50 5.64 -3.11 7.53
C GLY A 50 4.54 -2.59 8.45
N GLY A 51 4.93 -2.07 9.61
CA GLY A 51 4.03 -1.66 10.68
C GLY A 51 2.97 -0.65 10.24
N PHE A 52 3.35 0.35 9.45
CA PHE A 52 2.42 1.37 8.96
C PHE A 52 1.39 0.77 7.97
N PHE A 53 1.80 -0.10 7.05
CA PHE A 53 0.85 -0.80 6.15
C PHE A 53 -0.09 -1.73 6.92
N ILE A 54 0.42 -2.45 7.93
CA ILE A 54 -0.42 -3.27 8.82
C ILE A 54 -1.46 -2.39 9.52
N ALA A 55 -1.04 -1.26 10.10
CA ALA A 55 -1.96 -0.36 10.79
C ALA A 55 -2.99 0.26 9.83
N LEU A 56 -2.57 0.69 8.64
CA LEU A 56 -3.44 1.26 7.61
C LEU A 56 -4.52 0.28 7.15
N GLY A 57 -4.19 -1.00 6.96
CA GLY A 57 -5.19 -2.00 6.60
C GLY A 57 -6.04 -2.48 7.79
N ALA A 58 -5.48 -2.54 9.00
CA ALA A 58 -6.21 -3.00 10.18
C ALA A 58 -7.19 -1.95 10.72
N ALA A 59 -6.85 -0.65 10.66
CA ALA A 59 -7.68 0.44 11.16
C ALA A 59 -9.12 0.44 10.60
N PRO A 60 -9.37 0.33 9.28
CA PRO A 60 -10.74 0.29 8.77
C PRO A 60 -11.51 -0.97 9.18
N LEU A 61 -10.84 -2.11 9.34
CA LEU A 61 -11.45 -3.34 9.84
C LEU A 61 -11.86 -3.20 11.31
N PHE A 62 -10.99 -2.60 12.13
CA PHE A 62 -11.23 -2.41 13.56
C PHE A 62 -12.27 -1.33 13.85
N LEU A 63 -12.17 -0.18 13.20
CA LEU A 63 -13.10 0.94 13.37
C LEU A 63 -14.46 0.67 12.72
N ASN A 64 -14.50 -0.22 11.73
CA ASN A 64 -15.70 -0.62 10.99
C ASN A 64 -16.56 0.58 10.54
N SER A 65 -15.89 1.61 10.01
CA SER A 65 -16.50 2.87 9.59
C SER A 65 -16.22 3.12 8.12
N PRO A 66 -17.22 3.49 7.30
CA PRO A 66 -17.02 3.84 5.88
C PRO A 66 -15.96 4.93 5.70
N VAL A 67 -15.87 5.88 6.64
CA VAL A 67 -14.87 6.96 6.60
C VAL A 67 -13.44 6.42 6.76
N ALA A 68 -13.25 5.35 7.53
CA ALA A 68 -11.94 4.74 7.70
C ALA A 68 -11.48 4.01 6.42
N TYR A 69 -12.39 3.33 5.71
CA TYR A 69 -12.10 2.75 4.39
C TYR A 69 -11.80 3.85 3.37
N ALA A 70 -12.59 4.92 3.35
CA ALA A 70 -12.37 6.05 2.46
C ALA A 70 -11.00 6.72 2.71
N MET A 71 -10.59 6.85 3.98
CA MET A 71 -9.26 7.37 4.33
C MET A 71 -8.14 6.50 3.74
N LEU A 72 -8.23 5.17 3.87
CA LEU A 72 -7.27 4.25 3.24
C LEU A 72 -7.28 4.39 1.71
N GLY A 73 -8.46 4.55 1.10
CA GLY A 73 -8.59 4.78 -0.33
C GLY A 73 -7.93 6.08 -0.80
N ILE A 74 -8.13 7.17 -0.05
CA ILE A 74 -7.47 8.46 -0.31
C ILE A 74 -5.95 8.32 -0.22
N ALA A 75 -5.44 7.57 0.76
CA ALA A 75 -4.01 7.31 0.87
C ALA A 75 -3.47 6.58 -0.38
N TYR A 76 -4.16 5.53 -0.86
CA TYR A 76 -3.78 4.83 -2.09
C TYR A 76 -3.83 5.72 -3.33
N LEU A 77 -4.86 6.55 -3.49
CA LEU A 77 -4.97 7.48 -4.62
C LEU A 77 -3.89 8.57 -4.57
N GLY A 78 -3.52 9.03 -3.37
CA GLY A 78 -2.39 9.95 -3.19
C GLY A 78 -1.07 9.34 -3.65
N ILE A 79 -0.82 8.07 -3.30
CA ILE A 79 0.36 7.34 -3.78
C ILE A 79 0.30 7.18 -5.30
N ALA A 80 -0.84 6.76 -5.86
CA ALA A 80 -1.02 6.59 -7.31
C ALA A 80 -0.73 7.89 -8.08
N LEU A 81 -1.21 9.03 -7.57
CA LEU A 81 -0.98 10.33 -8.19
C LEU A 81 0.51 10.66 -8.22
N VAL A 82 1.19 10.57 -7.07
CA VAL A 82 2.62 10.88 -6.98
C VAL A 82 3.43 9.91 -7.83
N ARG A 83 3.19 8.59 -7.71
CA ARG A 83 3.89 7.56 -8.49
C ARG A 83 3.67 7.77 -9.99
N GLY A 84 2.44 8.04 -10.41
CA GLY A 84 2.09 8.27 -11.80
C GLY A 84 2.90 9.42 -12.41
N ILE A 85 3.08 10.53 -11.68
CA ILE A 85 3.88 11.67 -12.14
C ILE A 85 5.39 11.33 -12.08
N SER A 86 5.87 10.84 -10.94
CA SER A 86 7.28 10.51 -10.71
C SER A 86 7.82 9.46 -11.69
N MET A 87 7.00 8.51 -12.14
CA MET A 87 7.41 7.51 -13.13
C MET A 87 7.94 8.12 -14.44
N PHE A 88 7.35 9.23 -14.89
CA PHE A 88 7.80 9.92 -16.10
C PHE A 88 8.92 10.91 -15.80
N VAL A 89 8.83 11.66 -14.70
CA VAL A 89 9.85 12.62 -14.28
C VAL A 89 11.20 11.93 -14.05
N ASP A 90 11.18 10.82 -13.30
CA ASP A 90 12.38 10.08 -12.89
C ASP A 90 12.76 8.98 -13.88
N LYS A 91 12.06 8.87 -15.02
CA LYS A 91 12.25 7.81 -16.04
C LYS A 91 12.24 6.39 -15.45
N SER A 92 11.32 6.15 -14.52
CA SER A 92 11.20 4.92 -13.74
C SER A 92 9.98 4.08 -14.12
N VAL A 93 9.58 4.12 -15.40
CA VAL A 93 8.54 3.24 -15.96
C VAL A 93 9.08 1.82 -16.07
N THR A 94 9.03 1.08 -14.97
CA THR A 94 9.40 -0.33 -14.88
C THR A 94 8.18 -1.18 -14.60
N GLN A 95 8.28 -2.49 -14.87
CA GLN A 95 7.17 -3.43 -14.64
C GLN A 95 6.65 -3.36 -13.19
N SER A 96 7.53 -3.33 -12.19
CA SER A 96 7.09 -3.27 -10.79
C SER A 96 6.36 -1.97 -10.47
N ASN A 97 6.84 -0.83 -10.99
CA ASN A 97 6.21 0.47 -10.79
C ASN A 97 4.83 0.55 -11.44
N VAL A 98 4.67 -0.02 -12.64
CA VAL A 98 3.37 -0.12 -13.32
C VAL A 98 2.40 -1.00 -12.53
N ILE A 99 2.86 -2.15 -12.03
CA ILE A 99 2.04 -3.04 -11.19
C ILE A 99 1.58 -2.30 -9.93
N SER A 100 2.50 -1.60 -9.24
CA SER A 100 2.15 -0.78 -8.07
C SER A 100 1.10 0.26 -8.41
N LEU A 101 1.28 1.03 -9.49
CA LEU A 101 0.35 2.08 -9.89
C LEU A 101 -1.06 1.52 -10.14
N VAL A 102 -1.16 0.40 -10.86
CA VAL A 102 -2.46 -0.24 -11.15
C VAL A 102 -3.14 -0.70 -9.85
N VAL A 103 -2.39 -1.35 -8.95
CA VAL A 103 -2.93 -1.78 -7.65
C VAL A 103 -3.39 -0.58 -6.82
N GLU A 104 -2.60 0.49 -6.78
CA GLU A 104 -2.92 1.71 -6.03
C GLU A 104 -4.20 2.36 -6.55
N ILE A 105 -4.39 2.45 -7.87
CA ILE A 105 -5.62 2.98 -8.47
C ILE A 105 -6.83 2.08 -8.14
N ILE A 106 -6.70 0.77 -8.33
CA ILE A 106 -7.81 -0.18 -8.09
C ILE A 106 -8.23 -0.14 -6.63
N PHE A 107 -7.28 -0.24 -5.70
CA PHE A 107 -7.57 -0.21 -4.27
C PHE A 107 -8.14 1.14 -3.87
N GLY A 108 -7.51 2.23 -4.32
CA GLY A 108 -7.97 3.58 -4.08
C GLY A 108 -9.43 3.78 -4.47
N VAL A 109 -9.80 3.41 -5.69
CA VAL A 109 -11.17 3.53 -6.22
C VAL A 109 -12.16 2.67 -5.42
N ILE A 110 -11.84 1.39 -5.17
CA ILE A 110 -12.73 0.48 -4.42
C ILE A 110 -13.01 1.02 -3.01
N LEU A 111 -11.98 1.54 -2.35
CA LEU A 111 -12.03 1.96 -0.95
C LEU A 111 -12.76 3.29 -0.72
N VAL A 112 -12.82 4.18 -1.72
CA VAL A 112 -13.55 5.44 -1.60
C VAL A 112 -15.04 5.33 -1.94
N ILE A 113 -15.48 4.21 -2.54
CA ILE A 113 -16.90 4.01 -2.83
C ILE A 113 -17.68 3.90 -1.51
N PRO A 114 -18.70 4.73 -1.28
CA PRO A 114 -19.51 4.65 -0.07
C PRO A 114 -20.35 3.36 -0.07
N VAL A 115 -20.46 2.70 1.08
CA VAL A 115 -21.22 1.46 1.29
C VAL A 115 -22.00 1.49 2.59
#